data_AF-A0A968FB76-F1
#
_entry.id   AF-A0A968FB76-F1
#
_cell.length_a   1.000
_cell.length_b   1.000
_cell.length_c   1.000
_cell.angle_alpha   90.00
_cell.angle_beta   90.00
_cell.angle_gamma   90.00
#
_symmetry.space_group_name_H-M   'P 1'
#
loop_
_entity.id
_entity.type
_entity.pdbx_description
1 polymer ?
#
loop_
_entity_poly.entity_id
_entity_poly.type
_entity_poly.pdbx_seq_one_letter_code
_entity_poly.pdbx_strand_id
1 'polypeptide(L)'
;AIPSRYIPSVEKGVKEGLEHGFLAGYPLTDIKVIVYDGSYHPVDSSDIAFKIAASMSLKANAEKGGVVLLEPIEEVEVFVPESFMGDVIGDLNSRRGKIM
;
A
#
# COMPACT_ATOMS: atom_id res chain seq x y z
N ALA A 1 -17.91 12.39 17.45
CA ALA A 1 -17.83 12.91 16.08
C ALA A 1 -16.74 13.97 15.96
N ILE A 2 -15.81 13.78 15.04
CA ILE A 2 -14.71 14.70 14.75
C ILE A 2 -15.22 15.87 13.89
N PRO A 3 -14.86 17.13 14.19
CA PRO A 3 -15.19 18.27 13.34
C PRO A 3 -14.65 18.08 11.92
N SER A 4 -15.48 18.35 10.90
CA SER A 4 -15.14 18.13 9.48
C SER A 4 -13.85 18.84 9.02
N ARG A 5 -13.46 19.91 9.70
CA ARG A 5 -12.20 20.64 9.44
C ARG A 5 -10.94 19.80 9.62
N TYR A 6 -10.97 18.76 10.46
CA TYR A 6 -9.80 17.92 10.73
C TYR A 6 -9.70 16.71 9.79
N ILE A 7 -10.75 16.43 9.00
CA ILE A 7 -10.76 15.30 8.07
C ILE A 7 -9.62 15.35 7.05
N PRO A 8 -9.28 16.52 6.44
CA PRO A 8 -8.11 16.62 5.56
C PRO A 8 -6.79 16.29 6.27
N SER A 9 -6.66 16.64 7.56
CA SER A 9 -5.47 16.37 8.36
C SER A 9 -5.33 14.87 8.67
N VAL A 10 -6.45 14.18 8.92
CA VAL A 10 -6.49 12.71 9.03
C VAL A 10 -6.09 12.07 7.70
N GLU A 11 -6.68 12.51 6.58
CA GLU A 11 -6.37 11.99 5.25
C GLU A 11 -4.88 12.14 4.91
N LYS A 12 -4.29 13.30 5.22
CA LYS A 12 -2.85 13.55 5.03
C LYS A 12 -2.00 12.60 5.87
N GLY A 13 -2.38 12.37 7.14
CA GLY A 13 -1.68 11.45 8.03
C GLY A 13 -1.73 10.00 7.56
N VAL A 14 -2.88 9.59 6.99
CA VAL A 14 -3.00 8.28 6.34
C VAL A 14 -2.09 8.21 5.12
N LYS A 15 -2.19 9.15 4.18
CA LYS A 15 -1.40 9.12 2.92
C LYS A 15 0.10 9.06 3.16
N GLU A 16 0.63 9.86 4.09
CA GLU A 16 2.05 9.80 4.45
C GLU A 16 2.44 8.46 5.07
N GLY A 17 1.55 7.85 5.86
CA GLY A 17 1.75 6.51 6.39
C GLY A 17 1.67 5.41 5.32
N LEU A 18 1.00 5.66 4.19
CA LEU A 18 0.97 4.72 3.06
C LEU A 18 2.26 4.72 2.27
N GLU A 19 2.99 5.84 2.21
CA GLU A 19 4.28 5.91 1.51
C GLU A 19 5.35 5.04 2.20
N HIS A 20 5.26 4.91 3.53
CA HIS A 20 6.25 4.19 4.35
C HIS A 20 5.58 3.02 5.06
N GLY A 21 5.33 1.93 4.32
CA GLY A 21 4.63 0.76 4.83
C GLY A 21 5.36 0.06 5.97
N PHE A 22 4.57 -0.56 6.86
CA PHE A 22 5.05 -1.18 8.10
C PHE A 22 6.06 -2.32 7.88
N LEU A 23 5.85 -3.16 6.86
CA LEU A 23 6.53 -4.45 6.76
C LEU A 23 7.99 -4.34 6.28
N ALA A 24 8.22 -3.60 5.20
CA ALA A 24 9.55 -3.47 4.57
C ALA A 24 9.84 -2.04 4.07
N GLY A 25 9.06 -1.05 4.49
CA GLY A 25 9.21 0.34 4.05
C GLY A 25 8.71 0.64 2.64
N TYR A 26 8.16 -0.35 1.93
CA TYR A 26 7.50 -0.14 0.64
C TYR A 26 6.11 0.50 0.81
N PRO A 27 5.58 1.16 -0.23
CA PRO A 27 4.24 1.71 -0.20
C PRO A 27 3.17 0.65 0.08
N LEU A 28 2.22 0.99 0.95
CA LEU A 28 0.99 0.24 1.16
C LEU A 28 -0.02 0.61 0.06
N THR A 29 -0.40 -0.37 -0.76
CA THR A 29 -1.39 -0.21 -1.83
C THR A 29 -2.63 -1.08 -1.58
N ASP A 30 -3.68 -0.86 -2.37
CA ASP A 30 -4.91 -1.66 -2.37
C ASP A 30 -5.64 -1.72 -1.02
N ILE A 31 -5.61 -0.62 -0.27
CA ILE A 31 -6.33 -0.49 0.99
C ILE A 31 -7.49 0.50 0.91
N LYS A 32 -8.50 0.27 1.74
CA LYS A 32 -9.60 1.22 1.97
C LYS A 32 -9.56 1.68 3.43
N VAL A 33 -9.48 2.99 3.63
CA VAL A 33 -9.50 3.60 4.97
C VAL A 33 -10.83 4.30 5.19
N ILE A 34 -11.48 4.01 6.32
CA ILE A 34 -12.78 4.57 6.68
C ILE A 34 -12.68 5.19 8.07
N VAL A 35 -12.94 6.48 8.17
CA VAL A 35 -13.10 7.20 9.43
C VAL A 35 -14.58 7.26 9.74
N TYR A 36 -15.03 6.41 10.68
CA TYR A 36 -16.47 6.28 11.00
C TYR A 36 -16.84 6.93 12.34
N ASP A 37 -15.88 7.12 13.25
CA ASP A 37 -16.09 7.81 14.53
C ASP A 37 -14.78 8.43 15.07
N GLY A 38 -14.90 9.21 16.14
CA GLY A 38 -13.78 9.69 16.94
C GLY A 38 -14.18 10.76 17.94
N SER A 39 -13.21 11.16 18.76
CA SER A 39 -13.33 12.18 19.79
C SER A 39 -12.33 13.32 19.57
N TYR A 40 -12.62 14.49 20.13
CA TYR A 40 -11.71 15.63 20.10
C TYR A 40 -11.88 16.44 21.39
N HIS A 41 -10.82 17.14 21.77
CA HIS A 41 -10.81 18.12 22.86
C HIS A 41 -10.61 19.52 22.27
N PRO A 42 -11.44 20.53 22.63
CA PRO A 42 -11.39 21.85 22.01
C PRO A 42 -10.04 22.58 22.11
N VAL A 43 -9.27 22.32 23.18
CA VAL A 43 -8.00 22.99 23.47
C VAL A 43 -6.81 22.16 22.99
N ASP A 44 -6.85 20.83 23.20
CA ASP A 44 -5.70 19.96 22.94
C ASP A 44 -5.70 19.33 21.55
N SER A 45 -6.83 19.36 20.83
CA SER A 45 -6.91 18.80 19.48
C SER A 45 -6.50 19.80 18.40
N SER A 46 -5.40 19.48 17.73
CA SER A 46 -4.84 20.23 16.60
C SER A 46 -4.78 19.38 15.34
N ASP A 47 -4.55 20.01 14.20
CA ASP A 47 -4.34 19.31 12.93
C ASP A 47 -3.19 18.30 12.98
N ILE A 48 -2.10 18.68 13.66
CA ILE A 48 -0.94 17.81 13.85
C ILE A 48 -1.32 16.57 14.69
N ALA A 49 -2.13 16.74 15.74
CA ALA A 49 -2.58 15.62 16.57
C ALA A 49 -3.38 14.60 15.76
N PHE A 50 -4.34 15.06 14.94
CA PHE A 50 -5.13 14.17 14.09
C PHE A 50 -4.30 13.48 13.01
N LYS A 51 -3.34 14.20 12.43
CA LYS A 51 -2.40 13.62 11.46
C LYS A 51 -1.57 12.50 12.07
N ILE A 52 -1.01 12.72 13.27
CA ILE A 52 -0.22 11.71 14.00
C ILE A 52 -1.10 10.53 14.38
N ALA A 53 -2.30 10.77 14.93
CA ALA A 53 -3.25 9.74 15.31
C ALA A 53 -3.62 8.83 14.11
N ALA A 54 -3.83 9.43 12.94
CA ALA A 54 -4.13 8.70 11.71
C ALA A 54 -2.97 7.79 11.27
N SER A 55 -1.74 8.30 11.29
CA SER A 55 -0.54 7.53 10.95
C SER A 55 -0.32 6.36 11.94
N MET A 56 -0.49 6.60 13.24
CA MET A 56 -0.40 5.56 14.27
C MET A 56 -1.47 4.48 14.10
N SER A 57 -2.70 4.89 13.80
CA SER A 57 -3.81 3.96 13.55
C SER A 57 -3.55 3.09 12.33
N LEU A 58 -3.05 3.67 11.24
CA LEU A 58 -2.70 2.90 10.04
C LEU A 58 -1.65 1.83 10.36
N LYS A 59 -0.58 2.19 11.09
CA LYS A 59 0.48 1.24 11.48
C LYS A 59 -0.06 0.09 12.33
N ALA A 60 -0.86 0.40 13.35
CA ALA A 60 -1.43 -0.61 14.25
C ALA A 60 -2.40 -1.56 13.53
N ASN A 61 -3.15 -1.06 12.54
CA ASN A 61 -4.06 -1.88 11.74
C ASN A 61 -3.33 -2.67 10.66
N ALA A 62 -2.27 -2.13 10.05
CA ALA A 62 -1.43 -2.86 9.09
C ALA A 62 -0.75 -4.08 9.73
N GLU A 63 -0.27 -3.94 10.98
CA GLU A 63 0.31 -5.05 11.73
C GLU A 63 -0.70 -6.18 12.00
N LYS A 64 -1.95 -5.83 12.32
CA LYS A 64 -3.03 -6.80 12.58
C LYS A 64 -3.69 -7.34 11.31
N GLY A 65 -3.62 -6.58 10.23
CA GLY A 65 -4.34 -6.82 8.98
C GLY A 65 -3.72 -7.87 8.06
N GLY A 66 -2.55 -8.43 8.44
CA GLY A 66 -1.89 -9.45 7.62
C GLY A 66 -1.35 -8.92 6.30
N VAL A 67 -0.70 -7.75 6.32
CA VAL A 67 -0.09 -7.15 5.12
C VAL A 67 0.95 -8.09 4.53
N VAL A 68 0.92 -8.22 3.20
CA VAL A 68 1.85 -9.07 2.41
C VAL A 68 2.70 -8.21 1.47
N LEU A 69 3.87 -8.71 1.10
CA LEU A 69 4.66 -8.10 0.04
C LEU A 69 4.07 -8.48 -1.32
N LEU A 70 4.00 -7.48 -2.19
CA LEU A 70 3.66 -7.65 -3.60
C LEU A 70 4.92 -7.42 -4.43
N GLU A 71 5.04 -8.15 -5.53
CA GLU A 71 6.05 -7.93 -6.56
C GLU A 71 5.35 -7.51 -7.87
N PRO A 72 5.96 -6.63 -8.67
CA PRO A 72 5.43 -6.28 -9.98
C PRO A 72 5.49 -7.48 -10.92
N ILE A 73 4.45 -7.67 -11.73
CA ILE A 73 4.38 -8.68 -12.79
C ILE A 73 4.30 -7.95 -14.11
N GLU A 74 5.25 -8.24 -15.01
CA GLU A 74 5.34 -7.63 -16.33
C GLU A 74 4.84 -8.59 -17.40
N GLU A 75 4.20 -8.03 -18.43
CA GLU A 75 3.83 -8.75 -19.64
C GLU A 75 4.95 -8.57 -20.67
N VAL A 76 5.49 -9.68 -21.19
CA VAL A 76 6.65 -9.67 -22.09
C VAL A 76 6.30 -10.36 -23.40
N GLU A 77 6.48 -9.63 -24.50
CA GLU A 77 6.37 -10.17 -25.85
C GLU A 77 7.77 -10.49 -26.41
N VAL A 78 7.95 -11.70 -26.95
CA VAL A 78 9.24 -12.17 -27.45
C VAL A 78 9.10 -12.66 -28.90
N PHE A 79 9.92 -12.11 -29.78
CA PHE A 79 10.00 -12.50 -31.19
C PHE A 79 11.27 -13.29 -31.44
N VAL A 80 11.14 -14.58 -31.75
CA VAL A 80 12.27 -15.45 -32.09
C VAL A 80 11.93 -16.38 -33.24
N PRO A 81 12.93 -16.83 -34.01
CA PRO A 81 12.74 -17.92 -34.97
C PRO A 81 12.25 -19.19 -34.27
N GLU A 82 11.43 -19.99 -34.98
CA GLU A 82 10.81 -21.22 -34.45
C GLU A 82 11.83 -22.20 -33.84
N SER A 83 13.04 -22.25 -34.39
CA SER A 83 14.13 -23.09 -33.89
C SER A 83 14.58 -22.78 -32.46
N PHE A 84 14.35 -21.57 -31.96
CA PHE A 84 14.74 -21.13 -30.61
C PHE A 84 13.56 -21.07 -29.63
N MET A 85 12.35 -21.40 -30.09
CA MET A 85 11.14 -21.26 -29.27
C MET A 85 11.22 -22.11 -27.98
N GLY A 86 11.75 -23.33 -28.08
CA GLY A 86 11.92 -24.21 -26.92
C GLY A 86 12.89 -23.66 -25.87
N ASP A 87 14.04 -23.14 -26.31
CA ASP A 87 15.06 -22.56 -25.41
C ASP A 87 14.51 -21.33 -24.68
N VAL A 88 13.79 -20.46 -25.39
CA VAL A 88 13.17 -19.25 -24.82
C VAL A 88 12.09 -19.59 -23.81
N ILE A 89 11.22 -20.56 -24.11
CA ILE A 89 10.20 -21.03 -23.16
C ILE A 89 10.88 -21.61 -21.90
N GLY A 90 11.99 -22.32 -22.07
CA GLY A 90 12.81 -22.81 -20.96
C GLY A 90 13.34 -21.70 -20.04
N ASP A 91 13.94 -20.66 -20.63
CA ASP A 91 14.46 -19.51 -19.87
C ASP A 91 13.34 -18.76 -19.13
N LEU A 92 12.21 -18.49 -19.78
CA LEU A 92 11.08 -17.78 -19.17
C LEU A 92 10.51 -18.54 -17.97
N ASN A 93 10.31 -19.86 -18.08
CA ASN A 93 9.83 -20.68 -16.97
C ASN A 93 10.81 -20.68 -15.78
N SER A 94 12.13 -20.67 -16.05
CA SER A 94 13.15 -20.60 -14.99
C SER A 94 13.09 -19.31 -14.17
N ARG A 95 12.54 -18.24 -14.75
CA ARG A 95 12.36 -16.91 -14.13
C ARG A 95 10.99 -16.74 -13.46
N ARG A 96 10.23 -17.82 -13.26
CA ARG A 96 8.83 -17.80 -12.78
C ARG A 96 7.86 -17.15 -13.77
N GLY A 97 8.26 -17.01 -15.04
CA GLY A 97 7.38 -16.54 -16.11
C GLY A 97 6.29 -17.56 -16.37
N LYS A 98 5.08 -17.07 -16.62
CA LYS A 98 3.93 -17.89 -17.03
C LYS A 98 3.61 -17.59 -18.48
N ILE A 99 3.71 -18.59 -19.34
CA ILE A 99 3.30 -18.48 -20.74
C ILE A 99 1.77 -18.42 -20.79
N MET A 100 1.23 -17.40 -21.47
CA MET A 100 -0.21 -17.17 -21.67
C MET A 100 -0.64 -17.47 -23.10
#